data_AF-A0A849D4Y8-F1
#
_entry.id   AF-A0A849D4Y8-F1
#
_cell.length_a   1.000
_cell.length_b   1.000
_cell.length_c   1.000
_cell.angle_alpha   90.00
_cell.angle_beta   90.00
_cell.angle_gamma   90.00
#
_symmetry.space_group_name_H-M   'P 1'
#
loop_
_entity.id
_entity.type
_entity.pdbx_description
1 polymer ?
#
loop_
_entity_poly.entity_id
_entity_poly.type
_entity_poly.pdbx_seq_one_letter_code
_entity_poly.pdbx_strand_id
1 'polypeptide(L)'
;MHFVYLCRINRLNMRFKLKHLILILVATPLFSQVQEEVNPPSNIKTVIFKGKTEDQFPIVKLGESLYLEFDDVLANEQDYYYKIVHCDYDWTPSALLKSQYLTGFYNQRIIDYGNSYTTLQPYSNYRLRTPNENVRLRVSGNYLLEIYNQRGDLQFSRRFVVYQDLVQV
;
A
#
# COMPACT_ATOMS: atom_id res chain seq x y z
N MET A 1 42.38 60.59 -23.51
CA MET A 1 42.15 61.22 -22.18
C MET A 1 41.05 60.41 -21.49
N HIS A 2 41.23 60.06 -20.19
CA HIS A 2 40.46 59.12 -19.35
C HIS A 2 40.83 57.62 -19.51
N PHE A 3 41.72 57.07 -18.66
CA PHE A 3 41.46 56.37 -17.35
C PHE A 3 40.46 55.21 -17.50
N VAL A 4 40.75 53.97 -17.07
CA VAL A 4 40.50 53.51 -15.68
C VAL A 4 41.13 52.12 -15.41
N TYR A 5 41.97 52.08 -14.36
CA TYR A 5 42.15 51.08 -13.29
C TYR A 5 42.33 49.56 -13.56
N LEU A 6 43.50 49.06 -13.13
CA LEU A 6 43.68 47.72 -12.57
C LEU A 6 42.74 47.51 -11.37
N CYS A 7 42.02 46.39 -11.34
CA CYS A 7 41.51 45.84 -10.08
C CYS A 7 42.00 44.40 -9.90
N ARG A 8 42.68 44.23 -8.77
CA ARG A 8 43.43 43.07 -8.30
C ARG A 8 42.44 42.01 -7.80
N ILE A 9 42.44 40.82 -8.41
CA ILE A 9 41.65 39.68 -7.92
C ILE A 9 42.20 39.24 -6.55
N ASN A 10 41.51 39.61 -5.48
CA ASN A 10 41.74 39.07 -4.15
C ASN A 10 41.27 37.61 -4.12
N ARG A 11 42.21 36.67 -3.93
CA ARG A 11 41.88 35.29 -3.56
C ARG A 11 41.21 35.29 -2.19
N LEU A 12 39.90 35.05 -2.16
CA LEU A 12 39.19 34.75 -0.91
C LEU A 12 39.64 33.35 -0.44
N ASN A 13 40.57 33.29 0.51
CA ASN A 13 40.98 32.05 1.17
C ASN A 13 39.87 31.61 2.13
N MET A 14 38.84 30.94 1.60
CA MET A 14 37.81 30.32 2.42
C MET A 14 38.32 28.95 2.87
N ARG A 15 39.15 28.91 3.93
CA ARG A 15 39.50 27.67 4.64
C ARG A 15 38.29 27.21 5.46
N PHE A 16 37.24 26.74 4.79
CA PHE A 16 36.20 25.94 5.44
C PHE A 16 36.89 24.72 6.05
N LYS A 17 36.95 24.64 7.39
CA LYS A 17 37.60 23.51 8.05
C LYS A 17 36.85 22.24 7.65
N LEU A 18 37.55 21.34 6.94
CA LEU A 18 37.05 20.04 6.43
C LEU A 18 36.28 19.22 7.49
N LYS A 19 36.54 19.47 8.78
CA LYS A 19 35.83 18.90 9.92
C LYS A 19 34.33 19.21 9.98
N HIS A 20 33.87 20.37 9.48
CA HIS A 20 32.43 20.71 9.48
C HIS A 20 31.67 20.08 8.31
N LEU A 21 32.37 19.69 7.23
CA LEU A 21 31.77 19.00 6.09
C LEU A 21 31.39 17.55 6.44
N ILE A 22 32.17 16.91 7.33
CA ILE A 22 31.92 15.53 7.79
C ILE A 22 30.65 15.45 8.65
N LEU A 23 30.30 16.51 9.40
CA LEU A 23 29.12 16.51 10.27
C LEU A 23 27.80 16.56 9.50
N ILE A 24 27.79 17.12 8.28
CA ILE A 24 26.60 17.24 7.44
C ILE A 24 26.29 15.92 6.70
N LEU A 25 27.29 15.06 6.46
CA LEU A 25 27.10 13.78 5.78
C LEU A 25 26.49 12.68 6.66
N VAL A 26 26.48 12.87 7.99
CA VAL A 26 25.94 11.89 8.97
C VAL A 26 24.44 12.07 9.19
N ALA A 27 23.87 13.22 8.81
CA ALA A 27 22.44 13.47 8.91
C ALA A 27 21.69 12.99 7.65
N THR A 28 21.78 11.72 7.31
CA THR A 28 20.81 11.14 6.37
C THR A 28 19.49 10.97 7.12
N PRO A 29 18.38 11.56 6.68
CA PRO A 29 17.09 11.30 7.28
C PRO A 29 16.75 9.81 7.08
N LEU A 30 16.66 9.07 8.18
CA LEU A 30 16.05 7.75 8.21
C LEU A 30 14.54 7.96 8.02
N PHE A 31 14.08 8.01 6.78
CA PHE A 31 12.66 7.98 6.50
C PHE A 31 12.18 6.52 6.58
N SER A 32 11.63 6.14 7.73
CA SER A 32 10.69 5.02 7.76
C SER A 32 9.33 5.56 7.33
N GLN A 33 8.87 5.17 6.14
CA GLN A 33 7.56 5.62 5.63
C GLN A 33 6.49 4.61 6.05
N VAL A 34 5.61 5.05 6.93
CA VAL A 34 4.41 4.33 7.33
C VAL A 34 3.52 4.15 6.10
N GLN A 35 3.08 2.91 5.83
CA GLN A 35 2.22 2.64 4.68
C GLN A 35 0.80 3.08 4.99
N GLU A 36 0.43 4.30 4.62
CA GLU A 36 -0.92 4.85 4.81
C GLU A 36 -1.95 4.20 3.89
N GLU A 37 -3.21 4.20 4.33
CA GLU A 37 -4.32 3.76 3.49
C GLU A 37 -4.59 4.77 2.38
N VAL A 38 -4.74 4.26 1.16
CA VAL A 38 -5.14 5.06 0.02
C VAL A 38 -6.65 4.99 -0.13
N ASN A 39 -7.29 6.15 -0.13
CA ASN A 39 -8.72 6.25 -0.36
C ASN A 39 -9.10 5.93 -1.80
N PRO A 40 -10.27 5.32 -2.04
CA PRO A 40 -10.73 5.00 -3.39
C PRO A 40 -10.91 6.24 -4.26
N PRO A 41 -10.64 6.14 -5.58
CA PRO A 41 -10.92 7.20 -6.52
C PRO A 41 -12.43 7.41 -6.67
N SER A 42 -12.83 8.47 -7.36
CA SER A 42 -14.23 8.89 -7.46
C SER A 42 -15.15 7.85 -8.10
N ASN A 43 -14.65 6.97 -8.96
CA ASN A 43 -15.44 5.92 -9.60
C ASN A 43 -15.66 4.68 -8.71
N ILE A 44 -14.79 4.45 -7.74
CA ILE A 44 -14.92 3.32 -6.82
C ILE A 44 -15.82 3.71 -5.66
N LYS A 45 -16.88 2.93 -5.43
CA LYS A 45 -17.89 3.14 -4.40
C LYS A 45 -18.10 1.87 -3.58
N THR A 46 -18.80 2.04 -2.46
CA THR A 46 -19.27 0.92 -1.62
C THR A 46 -18.16 -0.06 -1.22
N VAL A 47 -16.98 0.45 -0.85
CA VAL A 47 -15.88 -0.42 -0.41
C VAL A 47 -16.23 -1.02 0.95
N ILE A 48 -16.59 -2.30 0.95
CA ILE A 48 -16.86 -3.11 2.15
C ILE A 48 -15.70 -4.07 2.32
N PHE A 49 -15.01 -3.97 3.46
CA PHE A 49 -13.94 -4.90 3.80
C PHE A 49 -14.16 -5.44 5.20
N LYS A 50 -14.41 -6.74 5.31
CA LYS A 50 -14.81 -7.39 6.56
C LYS A 50 -14.23 -8.79 6.70
N GLY A 51 -14.14 -9.23 7.95
CA GLY A 51 -13.81 -10.61 8.30
C GLY A 51 -15.06 -11.48 8.41
N LYS A 52 -14.99 -12.46 9.30
CA LYS A 52 -16.15 -13.25 9.74
C LYS A 52 -17.15 -12.41 10.56
N THR A 53 -16.63 -11.45 11.32
CA THR A 53 -17.42 -10.47 12.07
C THR A 53 -17.67 -9.24 11.19
N GLU A 54 -18.82 -8.57 11.38
CA GLU A 54 -19.19 -7.33 10.68
C GLU A 54 -18.49 -6.09 11.28
N ASP A 55 -17.24 -6.24 11.71
CA ASP A 55 -16.45 -5.15 12.30
C ASP A 55 -15.98 -4.17 11.23
N GLN A 56 -15.90 -2.88 11.58
CA GLN A 56 -15.42 -1.84 10.68
C GLN A 56 -13.94 -2.01 10.30
N PHE A 57 -13.14 -2.61 11.19
CA PHE A 57 -11.73 -2.90 10.98
C PHE A 57 -11.49 -4.42 11.07
N PRO A 58 -11.10 -5.09 9.99
CA PRO A 58 -11.02 -6.55 9.99
C PRO A 58 -9.86 -7.06 10.85
N ILE A 59 -10.21 -7.78 11.92
CA ILE A 59 -9.29 -8.58 12.73
C ILE A 59 -9.73 -10.03 12.59
N VAL A 60 -8.89 -10.87 12.00
CA VAL A 60 -9.25 -12.26 11.65
C VAL A 60 -8.23 -13.25 12.17
N LYS A 61 -8.69 -14.45 12.54
CA LYS A 61 -7.77 -15.52 12.93
C LYS A 61 -7.06 -16.05 11.69
N LEU A 62 -5.80 -16.47 11.83
CA LEU A 62 -5.03 -17.08 10.75
C LEU A 62 -5.80 -18.28 10.16
N GLY A 63 -6.09 -18.20 8.85
CA GLY A 63 -6.85 -19.20 8.12
C GLY A 63 -8.35 -18.90 7.97
N GLU A 64 -8.89 -17.90 8.68
CA GLU A 64 -10.25 -17.42 8.47
C GLU A 64 -10.38 -16.60 7.18
N SER A 65 -11.63 -16.47 6.71
CA SER A 65 -11.94 -15.73 5.49
C SER A 65 -12.07 -14.23 5.74
N LEU A 66 -11.51 -13.46 4.81
CA LEU A 66 -11.73 -12.05 4.58
C LEU A 66 -12.56 -11.89 3.31
N TYR A 67 -13.41 -10.86 3.32
CA TYR A 67 -14.28 -10.50 2.22
C TYR A 67 -14.11 -9.02 1.89
N LEU A 68 -13.72 -8.73 0.65
CA LEU A 68 -13.70 -7.41 0.07
C LEU A 68 -14.76 -7.33 -1.03
N GLU A 69 -15.55 -6.28 -1.02
CA GLU A 69 -16.51 -5.95 -2.07
C GLU A 69 -16.43 -4.45 -2.39
N PHE A 70 -16.56 -4.10 -3.67
CA PHE A 70 -16.62 -2.70 -4.11
C PHE A 70 -17.30 -2.60 -5.47
N ASP A 71 -17.84 -1.40 -5.75
CA ASP A 71 -18.50 -1.08 -7.01
C ASP A 71 -17.65 -0.13 -7.84
N ASP A 72 -17.56 -0.36 -9.15
CA ASP A 72 -17.03 0.60 -10.12
C ASP A 72 -18.19 1.17 -10.96
N VAL A 73 -18.50 2.46 -10.75
CA VAL A 73 -19.63 3.12 -11.44
C VAL A 73 -19.34 3.50 -12.89
N LEU A 74 -18.12 3.25 -13.39
CA LEU A 74 -17.84 3.38 -14.83
C LEU A 74 -18.45 2.23 -15.63
N ALA A 75 -18.72 1.08 -15.00
CA ALA A 75 -19.34 -0.10 -15.60
C ALA A 75 -18.67 -0.55 -16.92
N ASN A 76 -17.34 -0.42 -17.00
CA ASN A 76 -16.54 -0.73 -18.19
C ASN A 76 -15.80 -2.08 -18.08
N GLU A 77 -16.18 -2.92 -17.11
CA GLU A 77 -15.59 -4.25 -16.86
C GLU A 77 -14.05 -4.23 -16.75
N GLN A 78 -13.51 -3.19 -16.11
CA GLN A 78 -12.08 -3.03 -15.94
C GLN A 78 -11.44 -4.13 -15.08
N ASP A 79 -10.30 -4.65 -15.54
CA ASP A 79 -9.51 -5.59 -14.76
C ASP A 79 -8.88 -4.92 -13.53
N TYR A 80 -9.24 -5.43 -12.34
CA TYR A 80 -8.62 -5.09 -11.06
C TYR A 80 -7.75 -6.24 -10.55
N TYR A 81 -6.63 -5.87 -9.92
CA TYR A 81 -5.64 -6.78 -9.36
C TYR A 81 -5.45 -6.50 -7.88
N TYR A 82 -5.22 -7.52 -7.06
CA TYR A 82 -4.94 -7.33 -5.65
C TYR A 82 -3.55 -7.82 -5.25
N LYS A 83 -2.97 -7.14 -4.26
CA LYS A 83 -1.73 -7.53 -3.59
C LYS A 83 -1.94 -7.49 -2.09
N ILE A 84 -1.31 -8.42 -1.38
CA ILE A 84 -1.27 -8.44 0.07
C ILE A 84 0.16 -8.20 0.50
N VAL A 85 0.37 -7.20 1.36
CA VAL A 85 1.68 -6.80 1.89
C VAL A 85 1.67 -7.03 3.39
N HIS A 86 2.67 -7.77 3.89
CA HIS A 86 2.87 -7.91 5.34
C HIS A 86 3.62 -6.69 5.88
N CYS A 87 3.11 -6.13 6.98
CA CYS A 87 3.65 -4.96 7.64
C CYS A 87 4.07 -5.26 9.08
N ASP A 88 5.02 -4.47 9.59
CA ASP A 88 5.39 -4.46 11.00
C ASP A 88 4.37 -3.66 11.84
N TYR A 89 4.62 -3.55 13.15
CA TYR A 89 3.68 -2.93 14.10
C TYR A 89 3.36 -1.46 13.78
N ASP A 90 4.29 -0.77 13.14
CA ASP A 90 4.20 0.63 12.71
C ASP A 90 3.63 0.79 11.30
N TRP A 91 3.09 -0.29 10.72
CA TRP A 91 2.56 -0.36 9.35
C TRP A 91 3.58 -0.13 8.25
N THR A 92 4.88 -0.23 8.54
CA THR A 92 5.91 -0.26 7.50
C THR A 92 5.97 -1.65 6.86
N PRO A 93 6.24 -1.78 5.55
CA PRO A 93 6.40 -3.09 4.92
C PRO A 93 7.52 -3.88 5.60
N SER A 94 7.20 -5.07 6.09
CA SER A 94 8.17 -5.89 6.81
C SER A 94 9.30 -6.39 5.89
N ALA A 95 10.43 -6.76 6.48
CA ALA A 95 11.54 -7.39 5.76
C ALA A 95 11.27 -8.84 5.32
N LEU A 96 10.09 -9.39 5.60
CA LEU A 96 9.74 -10.76 5.23
C LEU A 96 9.65 -10.91 3.71
N LEU A 97 10.28 -11.98 3.20
CA LEU A 97 10.09 -12.41 1.83
C LEU A 97 8.64 -12.83 1.62
N LYS A 98 8.08 -12.54 0.44
CA LYS A 98 6.68 -12.90 0.11
C LYS A 98 6.35 -14.36 0.38
N SER A 99 7.26 -15.28 0.07
CA SER A 99 7.11 -16.72 0.30
C SER A 99 7.05 -17.13 1.78
N GLN A 100 7.53 -16.27 2.69
CA GLN A 100 7.47 -16.51 4.14
C GLN A 100 6.06 -16.23 4.69
N TYR A 101 5.38 -15.20 4.21
CA TYR A 101 4.05 -14.83 4.72
C TYR A 101 2.88 -15.20 3.80
N LEU A 102 3.12 -15.45 2.52
CA LEU A 102 2.10 -15.71 1.50
C LEU A 102 2.47 -16.94 0.66
N THR A 103 1.51 -17.85 0.53
CA THR A 103 1.56 -18.96 -0.43
C THR A 103 0.72 -18.61 -1.64
N GLY A 104 1.28 -18.83 -2.84
CA GLY A 104 0.59 -18.65 -4.11
C GLY A 104 1.13 -17.47 -4.91
N PHE A 105 0.31 -16.94 -5.81
CA PHE A 105 0.77 -15.93 -6.76
C PHE A 105 0.66 -14.51 -6.21
N TYR A 106 1.68 -13.72 -6.51
CA TYR A 106 1.66 -12.28 -6.25
C TYR A 106 0.91 -11.56 -7.38
N ASN A 107 0.11 -10.54 -7.06
CA ASN A 107 -0.64 -9.73 -8.03
C ASN A 107 -1.69 -10.54 -8.81
N GLN A 108 -2.82 -10.84 -8.18
CA GLN A 108 -3.87 -11.66 -8.76
C GLN A 108 -5.04 -10.82 -9.25
N ARG A 109 -5.60 -11.18 -10.42
CA ARG A 109 -6.81 -10.55 -10.95
C ARG A 109 -8.01 -10.96 -10.10
N ILE A 110 -8.91 -10.02 -9.85
CA ILE A 110 -10.23 -10.29 -9.28
C ILE A 110 -11.13 -10.80 -10.43
N ILE A 111 -11.51 -12.07 -10.35
CA ILE A 111 -12.27 -12.77 -11.40
C ILE A 111 -13.78 -12.76 -11.07
N ASP A 112 -14.14 -12.72 -9.78
CA ASP A 112 -15.53 -12.67 -9.36
C ASP A 112 -16.05 -11.23 -9.41
N TYR A 113 -16.78 -10.90 -10.48
CA TYR A 113 -17.48 -9.64 -10.63
C TYR A 113 -18.76 -9.81 -11.46
N GLY A 114 -19.70 -8.88 -11.32
CA GLY A 114 -20.95 -8.85 -12.08
C GLY A 114 -21.45 -7.43 -12.31
N ASN A 115 -22.12 -7.21 -13.45
CA ASN A 115 -22.72 -5.92 -13.74
C ASN A 115 -24.07 -5.74 -13.05
N SER A 116 -24.40 -4.48 -12.76
CA SER A 116 -25.74 -4.08 -12.34
C SER A 116 -26.77 -4.34 -13.44
N TYR A 117 -27.97 -4.76 -13.05
CA TYR A 117 -29.10 -4.97 -13.97
C TYR A 117 -30.24 -4.01 -13.63
N THR A 118 -30.77 -3.32 -14.65
CA THR A 118 -31.95 -2.44 -14.54
C THR A 118 -31.79 -1.34 -13.47
N THR A 119 -30.58 -0.78 -13.33
CA THR A 119 -30.30 0.33 -12.42
C THR A 119 -30.20 1.66 -13.19
N LEU A 120 -30.51 2.78 -12.51
CA LEU A 120 -30.36 4.12 -13.10
C LEU A 120 -28.88 4.49 -13.33
N GLN A 121 -28.02 4.11 -12.38
CA GLN A 121 -26.57 4.22 -12.50
C GLN A 121 -25.99 2.82 -12.72
N PRO A 122 -25.41 2.54 -13.90
CA PRO A 122 -24.67 1.31 -14.13
C PRO A 122 -23.45 1.20 -13.21
N TYR A 123 -23.14 -0.01 -12.74
CA TYR A 123 -21.91 -0.32 -12.02
C TYR A 123 -21.47 -1.77 -12.28
N SER A 124 -20.18 -2.04 -12.08
CA SER A 124 -19.64 -3.41 -11.98
C SER A 124 -19.25 -3.67 -10.52
N ASN A 125 -19.85 -4.69 -9.90
CA ASN A 125 -19.60 -5.11 -8.52
C ASN A 125 -18.52 -6.19 -8.50
N TYR A 126 -17.44 -5.95 -7.77
CA TYR A 126 -16.29 -6.83 -7.64
C TYR A 126 -16.26 -7.47 -6.25
N ARG A 127 -15.92 -8.75 -6.18
CA ARG A 127 -15.87 -9.52 -4.94
C ARG A 127 -14.56 -10.29 -4.84
N LEU A 128 -13.95 -10.22 -3.68
CA LEU A 128 -12.73 -10.94 -3.36
C LEU A 128 -12.88 -11.63 -2.01
N ARG A 129 -12.67 -12.94 -2.02
CA ARG A 129 -12.54 -13.76 -0.81
C ARG A 129 -11.11 -14.26 -0.69
N THR A 130 -10.49 -14.07 0.48
CA THR A 130 -9.16 -14.62 0.79
C THR A 130 -9.17 -15.28 2.17
N PRO A 131 -8.56 -16.46 2.37
CA PRO A 131 -7.78 -17.21 1.39
C PRO A 131 -8.65 -17.79 0.26
N ASN A 132 -8.04 -17.99 -0.91
CA ASN A 132 -8.64 -18.65 -2.07
C ASN A 132 -7.65 -19.66 -2.66
N GLU A 133 -7.97 -20.25 -3.81
CA GLU A 133 -7.12 -21.24 -4.50
C GLU A 133 -5.74 -20.69 -4.86
N ASN A 134 -5.64 -19.38 -5.09
CA ASN A 134 -4.42 -18.72 -5.57
C ASN A 134 -3.60 -18.06 -4.48
N VAL A 135 -4.20 -17.71 -3.33
CA VAL A 135 -3.53 -16.94 -2.26
C VAL A 135 -3.96 -17.40 -0.88
N ARG A 136 -2.98 -17.72 -0.02
CA ARG A 136 -3.17 -18.06 1.39
C ARG A 136 -2.09 -17.42 2.26
N LEU A 137 -2.52 -16.84 3.39
CA LEU A 137 -1.60 -16.27 4.40
C LEU A 137 -1.02 -17.36 5.30
N ARG A 138 0.26 -17.23 5.66
CA ARG A 138 1.01 -18.24 6.42
C ARG A 138 1.35 -17.81 7.84
N VAL A 139 1.40 -16.50 8.11
CA VAL A 139 1.84 -15.94 9.39
C VAL A 139 0.81 -14.94 9.90
N SER A 140 0.72 -14.78 11.21
CA SER A 140 0.01 -13.66 11.84
C SER A 140 0.79 -12.35 11.65
N GLY A 141 0.12 -11.21 11.79
CA GLY A 141 0.72 -9.89 11.66
C GLY A 141 -0.25 -8.85 11.13
N ASN A 142 0.31 -7.66 10.86
CA ASN A 142 -0.40 -6.58 10.19
C ASN A 142 -0.29 -6.78 8.69
N TYR A 143 -1.37 -6.49 7.97
CA TYR A 143 -1.39 -6.61 6.52
C TYR A 143 -2.08 -5.43 5.87
N LEU A 144 -1.64 -5.12 4.66
CA LEU A 144 -2.30 -4.19 3.75
C LEU A 144 -2.77 -4.92 2.50
N LEU A 145 -4.06 -4.80 2.20
CA LEU A 145 -4.65 -5.22 0.94
C LEU A 145 -4.66 -4.02 -0.02
N GLU A 146 -4.00 -4.16 -1.16
CA GLU A 146 -3.86 -3.11 -2.16
C GLU A 146 -4.60 -3.53 -3.43
N ILE A 147 -5.42 -2.64 -3.98
CA ILE A 147 -6.16 -2.85 -5.22
C ILE A 147 -5.59 -1.97 -6.32
N TYR A 148 -5.21 -2.58 -7.43
CA TYR A 148 -4.60 -1.96 -8.60
C TYR A 148 -5.50 -2.09 -9.81
N ASN A 149 -5.43 -1.13 -10.71
CA ASN A 149 -6.02 -1.26 -12.03
C ASN A 149 -5.10 -2.02 -13.00
N GLN A 150 -5.59 -2.31 -14.20
CA GLN A 150 -4.82 -2.92 -15.29
C GLN A 150 -3.53 -2.19 -15.71
N ARG A 151 -3.42 -0.88 -15.43
CA ARG A 151 -2.20 -0.10 -15.72
C ARG A 151 -1.16 -0.22 -14.61
N GLY A 152 -1.50 -0.85 -13.49
CA GLY A 152 -0.66 -0.93 -12.31
C GLY A 152 -0.78 0.29 -11.39
N ASP A 153 -1.77 1.16 -11.58
CA ASP A 153 -2.02 2.29 -10.68
C ASP A 153 -2.76 1.80 -9.44
N LEU A 154 -2.28 2.18 -8.25
CA LEU A 154 -2.96 1.90 -6.99
C LEU A 154 -4.28 2.69 -6.93
N GLN A 155 -5.39 1.98 -6.72
CA GLN A 155 -6.72 2.56 -6.62
C GLN A 155 -7.08 2.84 -5.17
N PHE A 156 -6.94 1.84 -4.32
CA PHE A 156 -7.13 2.00 -2.88
C PHE A 156 -6.41 0.90 -2.11
N SER A 157 -6.27 1.10 -0.81
CA SER A 157 -5.77 0.07 0.09
C SER A 157 -6.55 0.04 1.40
N ARG A 158 -6.56 -1.13 2.05
CA ARG A 158 -7.20 -1.35 3.34
C ARG A 158 -6.32 -2.20 4.24
N ARG A 159 -6.18 -1.79 5.49
CA ARG A 159 -5.45 -2.50 6.52
C ARG A 159 -6.33 -3.57 7.16
N PHE A 160 -5.71 -4.65 7.57
CA PHE A 160 -6.32 -5.67 8.41
C PHE A 160 -5.26 -6.35 9.27
N VAL A 161 -5.71 -7.05 10.31
CA VAL A 161 -4.85 -7.79 11.23
C VAL A 161 -5.19 -9.27 11.18
N VAL A 162 -4.16 -10.10 11.14
CA VAL A 162 -4.29 -11.55 11.26
C VAL A 162 -3.65 -11.98 12.57
N TYR A 163 -4.41 -12.65 13.43
CA TYR A 163 -3.91 -13.11 14.73
C TYR A 163 -3.88 -14.65 14.84
N GLN A 164 -3.15 -15.15 15.83
CA GLN A 164 -3.10 -16.57 16.17
C GLN A 164 -3.28 -16.72 17.69
N ASP A 165 -4.16 -17.63 18.10
CA ASP A 165 -4.43 -17.94 19.51
C ASP A 165 -3.31 -18.82 20.10
N LEU A 166 -2.18 -18.21 20.43
CA LEU A 166 -1.07 -18.89 21.10
C LEU A 166 -1.12 -18.74 22.63
N VAL A 167 -1.87 -17.76 23.13
CA VAL A 167 -1.99 -17.44 24.55
C VAL A 167 -3.45 -17.11 24.86
N GLN A 168 -3.95 -17.57 26.02
CA GLN A 168 -5.24 -17.11 26.54
C GLN A 168 -5.03 -15.76 27.25
N VAL A 169 -5.69 -14.73 26.74
CA VAL A 169 -5.66 -13.37 27.27
C VAL A 169 -6.93 -13.09 28.04
#